data_AF-A2XL17-F1
#
_entry.id   AF-A2XL17-F1
#
_cell.length_a   1.000
_cell.length_b   1.000
_cell.length_c   1.000
_cell.angle_alpha   90.00
_cell.angle_beta   90.00
_cell.angle_gamma   90.00
#
_symmetry.space_group_name_H-M   'P 1'
#
loop_
_entity.id
_entity.type
_entity.pdbx_description
1 polymer ?
#
loop_
_entity_poly.entity_id
_entity_poly.type
_entity_poly.pdbx_seq_one_letter_code
_entity_poly.pdbx_strand_id
1 'polypeptide(L)'
;MFQRSLDGLVAFLTCLFPYLPEVEALRYLDAAGADALVAARLIVNRRGMEQSFVVDSGATVITAEIALRVSKNMEELIENVQKEYNDYDPKTLNRVFVTLQSCCIEVMEANGGNKYKIPHMNKARLEALGILPKALRCDRQLYEKVIQLLGN
;
A
#
# COMPACT_ATOMS: atom_id res chain seq x y z
N MET A 1 27.04 -21.14 -8.73
CA MET A 1 26.45 -19.84 -8.31
C MET A 1 25.60 -19.39 -9.48
N PHE A 2 24.27 -19.43 -9.35
CA PHE A 2 23.34 -19.36 -10.46
C PHE A 2 23.37 -17.98 -11.12
N GLN A 3 23.83 -17.94 -12.38
CA GLN A 3 23.66 -16.81 -13.27
C GLN A 3 22.14 -16.65 -13.50
N ARG A 4 21.48 -15.75 -12.77
CA ARG A 4 20.13 -15.32 -13.15
C ARG A 4 20.29 -14.63 -14.51
N SER A 5 19.50 -15.05 -15.51
CA SER A 5 19.53 -14.41 -16.82
C SER A 5 19.22 -12.93 -16.67
N LEU A 6 20.06 -12.06 -17.24
CA LEU A 6 19.84 -10.61 -17.25
C LEU A 6 18.44 -10.29 -17.82
N ASP A 7 18.03 -11.01 -18.85
CA ASP A 7 16.70 -10.88 -19.46
C ASP A 7 15.58 -11.19 -18.46
N GLY A 8 15.80 -12.17 -17.57
CA GLY A 8 14.85 -12.51 -16.50
C GLY A 8 14.74 -11.41 -15.45
N LEU A 9 15.85 -10.71 -15.13
CA LEU A 9 15.85 -9.58 -14.21
C LEU A 9 15.19 -8.34 -14.82
N VAL A 10 15.45 -8.09 -16.11
CA VAL A 10 14.80 -7.01 -16.87
C VAL A 10 13.30 -7.28 -16.97
N ALA A 11 12.89 -8.49 -17.37
CA ALA A 11 11.49 -8.90 -17.41
C ALA A 11 10.80 -8.78 -16.04
N PHE A 12 11.53 -9.12 -14.96
CA PHE A 12 11.02 -8.94 -13.60
C PHE A 12 10.67 -7.48 -13.30
N LEU A 13 11.59 -6.56 -13.59
CA LEU A 13 11.39 -5.14 -13.30
C LEU A 13 10.34 -4.51 -14.22
N THR A 14 10.31 -4.85 -15.51
CA THR A 14 9.33 -4.29 -16.45
C THR A 14 7.93 -4.86 -16.22
N CYS A 15 7.81 -6.08 -15.69
CA CYS A 15 6.54 -6.62 -15.21
C CYS A 15 6.05 -5.88 -13.95
N LEU A 16 6.93 -5.67 -12.97
CA LEU A 16 6.58 -4.97 -11.72
C LEU A 16 6.28 -3.48 -11.93
N PHE A 17 6.90 -2.87 -12.95
CA PHE A 17 6.72 -1.47 -13.32
C PHE A 17 6.38 -1.38 -14.81
N PRO A 18 5.08 -1.46 -15.20
CA PRO A 18 4.66 -1.57 -16.61
C PRO A 18 5.10 -0.40 -17.51
N TYR A 19 5.46 0.73 -16.90
CA TYR A 19 5.97 1.93 -17.58
C TYR A 19 7.48 2.13 -17.35
N LEU A 20 8.22 1.06 -17.02
CA LEU A 20 9.67 1.07 -16.92
C LEU A 20 10.26 0.60 -18.24
N PRO A 21 10.95 1.48 -18.99
CA PRO A 21 11.68 1.07 -20.18
C PRO A 21 12.78 0.07 -19.81
N GLU A 22 13.02 -0.93 -20.65
CA GLU A 22 14.07 -1.94 -20.43
C GLU A 22 15.46 -1.32 -20.19
N VAL A 23 15.77 -0.25 -20.94
CA VAL A 23 17.03 0.49 -20.77
C VAL A 23 17.14 1.09 -19.37
N GLU A 24 16.03 1.55 -18.80
CA GLU A 24 16.01 2.08 -17.43
C GLU A 24 16.11 0.94 -16.41
N ALA A 25 15.43 -0.19 -16.64
CA ALA A 25 15.55 -1.40 -15.82
C ALA A 25 17.01 -1.89 -15.75
N LEU A 26 17.72 -1.91 -16.88
CA LEU A 26 19.14 -2.25 -16.95
C LEU A 26 20.00 -1.31 -16.10
N ARG A 27 19.73 0.00 -16.13
CA ARG A 27 20.47 0.99 -15.32
C ARG A 27 20.24 0.81 -13.83
N TYR A 28 19.02 0.46 -13.42
CA TYR A 28 18.74 0.14 -12.03
C TYR A 28 19.37 -1.18 -11.59
N LEU A 29 19.40 -2.20 -12.46
CA LEU A 29 20.09 -3.47 -12.18
C LEU A 29 21.60 -3.29 -12.07
N ASP A 30 22.20 -2.47 -12.93
CA ASP A 30 23.62 -2.12 -12.85
C ASP A 30 23.93 -1.41 -11.51
N ALA A 31 23.13 -0.39 -11.16
CA ALA A 31 23.26 0.32 -9.89
C ALA A 31 23.02 -0.57 -8.65
N ALA A 32 22.26 -1.66 -8.82
CA ALA A 32 21.91 -2.60 -7.77
C ALA A 32 22.83 -3.85 -7.74
N GLY A 33 23.86 -3.93 -8.58
CA GLY A 33 24.72 -5.11 -8.64
C GLY A 33 23.99 -6.39 -9.07
N ALA A 34 23.05 -6.25 -10.02
CA ALA A 34 22.15 -7.30 -10.51
C ALA A 34 21.19 -7.89 -9.45
N ASP A 35 20.97 -7.18 -8.34
CA ASP A 35 19.92 -7.50 -7.37
C ASP A 35 18.58 -6.84 -7.77
N ALA A 36 17.62 -7.67 -8.20
CA ALA A 36 16.31 -7.20 -8.66
C ALA A 36 15.52 -6.46 -7.58
N LEU A 37 15.68 -6.82 -6.31
CA LEU A 37 14.93 -6.22 -5.21
C LEU A 37 15.51 -4.86 -4.83
N VAL A 38 16.83 -4.76 -4.79
CA VAL A 38 17.52 -3.48 -4.61
C VAL A 38 17.20 -2.54 -5.77
N ALA A 39 17.19 -3.04 -7.01
CA ALA A 39 16.77 -2.28 -8.20
C ALA A 39 15.32 -1.80 -8.10
N ALA A 40 14.38 -2.68 -7.70
CA ALA A 40 12.97 -2.34 -7.52
C ALA A 40 12.78 -1.26 -6.45
N ARG A 41 13.48 -1.35 -5.32
CA ARG A 41 13.45 -0.33 -4.27
C ARG A 41 13.99 1.02 -4.74
N LEU A 42 15.07 1.03 -5.54
CA LEU A 42 15.59 2.25 -6.15
C LEU A 42 14.57 2.89 -7.10
N ILE A 43 13.83 2.10 -7.87
CA ILE A 43 12.78 2.57 -8.78
C ILE A 43 11.64 3.24 -8.00
N VAL A 44 11.14 2.58 -6.95
CA VAL A 44 10.07 3.12 -6.08
C VAL A 44 10.46 4.49 -5.53
N ASN A 45 11.67 4.59 -4.97
CA ASN A 45 12.18 5.83 -4.37
C ASN A 45 12.39 6.94 -5.42
N ARG A 46 12.93 6.60 -6.61
CA ARG A 46 13.23 7.56 -7.67
C ARG A 46 11.99 8.09 -8.39
N ARG A 47 10.96 7.27 -8.56
CA ARG A 47 9.73 7.64 -9.28
C ARG A 47 8.71 8.35 -8.38
N GLY A 48 9.04 8.61 -7.12
CA GLY A 48 8.15 9.32 -6.19
C GLY A 48 6.86 8.54 -5.89
N MET A 49 6.85 7.22 -6.10
CA MET A 49 5.71 6.35 -5.79
C MET A 49 5.47 6.22 -4.28
N GLU A 50 6.31 6.82 -3.44
CA GLU A 50 6.06 6.98 -2.01
C GLU A 50 4.96 8.02 -1.70
N GLN A 51 4.55 8.85 -2.68
CA GLN A 51 3.62 9.96 -2.45
C GLN A 51 2.31 9.83 -3.24
N SER A 52 1.51 8.81 -2.94
CA SER A 52 0.05 8.97 -2.80
C SER A 52 -0.52 7.67 -2.28
N PHE A 53 -1.21 7.73 -1.14
CA PHE A 53 -1.78 6.61 -0.38
C PHE A 53 -0.73 5.73 0.29
N VAL A 54 -0.36 6.12 1.50
CA VAL A 54 0.48 5.33 2.41
C VAL A 54 -0.26 4.05 2.78
N VAL A 55 0.08 2.95 2.11
CA VAL A 55 -0.20 1.58 2.56
C VAL A 55 0.96 1.08 3.44
N ASP A 56 1.75 1.96 4.06
CA ASP A 56 2.61 1.61 5.21
C ASP A 56 1.77 1.44 6.47
N SER A 57 1.05 0.33 6.55
CA SER A 57 1.24 -0.45 7.76
C SER A 57 2.62 -1.09 7.57
N GLY A 58 3.54 -1.00 8.54
CA GLY A 58 4.80 -1.77 8.48
C GLY A 58 4.55 -3.26 8.19
N ALA A 59 3.34 -3.77 8.46
CA ALA A 59 2.90 -5.10 8.06
C ALA A 59 2.89 -5.33 6.54
N THR A 60 2.52 -4.35 5.69
CA THR A 60 2.43 -4.51 4.22
C THR A 60 3.81 -4.65 3.59
N VAL A 61 4.75 -3.79 4.01
CA VAL A 61 6.14 -3.86 3.54
C VAL A 61 6.79 -5.14 4.03
N ILE A 62 6.57 -5.53 5.29
CA ILE A 62 7.07 -6.80 5.83
C ILE A 62 6.47 -7.99 5.08
N THR A 63 5.16 -8.00 4.77
CA THR A 63 4.54 -9.11 4.03
C THR A 63 5.02 -9.18 2.59
N ALA A 64 5.16 -8.05 1.90
CA ALA A 64 5.76 -8.02 0.57
C ALA A 64 7.23 -8.50 0.61
N GLU A 65 8.03 -8.03 1.57
CA GLU A 65 9.43 -8.42 1.72
C GLU A 65 9.57 -9.91 2.11
N ILE A 66 8.68 -10.43 2.96
CA ILE A 66 8.59 -11.86 3.27
C ILE A 66 8.20 -12.64 2.01
N ALA A 67 7.17 -12.24 1.27
CA ALA A 67 6.76 -12.92 0.04
C ALA A 67 7.89 -12.97 -0.99
N LEU A 68 8.67 -11.89 -1.10
CA LEU A 68 9.87 -11.81 -1.94
C LEU A 68 11.01 -12.71 -1.44
N ARG A 69 11.15 -12.88 -0.12
CA ARG A 69 12.18 -13.76 0.49
C ARG A 69 11.82 -15.24 0.41
N VAL A 70 10.53 -15.57 0.43
CA VAL A 70 10.04 -16.96 0.50
C VAL A 70 9.86 -17.57 -0.89
N SER A 71 9.62 -16.73 -1.91
CA SER A 71 9.44 -17.18 -3.30
C SER A 71 10.80 -17.44 -3.97
N LYS A 72 10.93 -18.59 -4.64
CA LYS A 72 12.19 -19.03 -5.26
C LYS A 72 12.38 -18.48 -6.68
N ASN A 73 11.29 -18.14 -7.35
CA ASN A 73 11.26 -17.54 -8.68
C ASN A 73 10.08 -16.56 -8.83
N MET A 74 9.98 -15.94 -10.01
CA MET A 74 8.97 -14.91 -10.27
C MET A 74 7.56 -15.49 -10.34
N GLU A 75 7.41 -16.67 -10.93
CA GLU A 75 6.13 -17.34 -11.08
C GLU A 75 5.52 -17.66 -9.71
N GLU A 76 6.33 -18.17 -8.78
CA GLU A 76 5.94 -18.44 -7.39
C GLU A 76 5.58 -17.16 -6.64
N LEU A 77 6.28 -16.05 -6.89
CA LEU A 77 5.94 -14.76 -6.30
C LEU A 77 4.57 -14.27 -6.78
N ILE A 78 4.32 -14.30 -8.09
CA ILE A 78 3.05 -13.87 -8.69
C ILE A 78 1.91 -14.74 -8.15
N GLU A 79 2.09 -16.06 -8.11
CA GLU A 79 1.11 -17.00 -7.58
C GLU A 79 0.82 -16.71 -6.09
N ASN A 80 1.86 -16.52 -5.28
CA ASN A 80 1.71 -16.24 -3.84
C ASN A 80 0.97 -14.92 -3.59
N VAL A 81 1.30 -13.85 -4.32
CA VAL A 81 0.62 -12.55 -4.19
C VAL A 81 -0.83 -12.65 -4.65
N GLN A 82 -1.09 -13.30 -5.78
CA GLN A 82 -2.45 -13.46 -6.30
C GLN A 82 -3.31 -14.30 -5.35
N LYS A 83 -2.72 -15.34 -4.76
CA LYS A 83 -3.36 -16.16 -3.75
C LYS A 83 -3.70 -15.36 -2.51
N GLU A 84 -2.74 -14.64 -1.93
CA GLU A 84 -2.98 -13.79 -0.74
C GLU A 84 -4.08 -12.76 -1.00
N TYR A 85 -4.08 -12.13 -2.19
CA TYR A 85 -5.14 -11.19 -2.59
C TYR A 85 -6.52 -11.86 -2.67
N ASN A 86 -6.59 -13.05 -3.28
CA ASN A 86 -7.85 -13.79 -3.43
C ASN A 86 -8.37 -14.35 -2.10
N ASP A 87 -7.46 -14.77 -1.22
CA ASP A 87 -7.77 -15.31 0.11
C ASP A 87 -8.12 -14.19 1.11
N TYR A 88 -7.78 -12.93 0.80
CA TYR A 88 -8.07 -11.80 1.68
C TYR A 88 -9.57 -11.54 1.81
N ASP A 89 -10.08 -11.57 3.04
CA ASP A 89 -11.49 -11.30 3.33
C ASP A 89 -11.86 -9.82 3.12
N PRO A 90 -12.74 -9.48 2.15
CA PRO A 90 -13.14 -8.11 1.89
C PRO A 90 -13.85 -7.44 3.07
N LYS A 91 -14.45 -8.23 3.98
CA LYS A 91 -15.10 -7.70 5.20
C LYS A 91 -14.06 -7.15 6.16
N THR A 92 -12.97 -7.88 6.37
CA THR A 92 -11.81 -7.40 7.14
C THR A 92 -11.27 -6.11 6.55
N LEU A 93 -11.15 -6.03 5.21
CA LEU A 93 -10.73 -4.80 4.54
C LEU A 93 -11.66 -3.63 4.87
N ASN A 94 -12.97 -3.82 4.69
CA ASN A 94 -13.96 -2.78 4.94
C ASN A 94 -13.94 -2.29 6.40
N ARG A 95 -13.78 -3.20 7.36
CA ARG A 95 -13.67 -2.84 8.79
C ARG A 95 -12.45 -1.96 9.07
N VAL A 96 -11.31 -2.26 8.45
CA VAL A 96 -10.08 -1.46 8.57
C VAL A 96 -10.29 -0.07 7.93
N PHE A 97 -10.80 -0.03 6.69
CA PHE A 97 -11.06 1.24 6.00
C PHE A 97 -12.03 2.16 6.74
N VAL A 98 -13.12 1.62 7.29
CA VAL A 98 -14.07 2.41 8.09
C VAL A 98 -13.41 2.96 9.35
N THR A 99 -12.50 2.20 9.97
CA THR A 99 -11.72 2.67 11.12
C THR A 99 -10.78 3.81 10.72
N LEU A 100 -10.06 3.65 9.61
CA LEU A 100 -9.18 4.70 9.10
C LEU A 100 -9.95 5.99 8.82
N GLN A 101 -11.09 5.90 8.13
CA GLN A 101 -11.95 7.05 7.86
C GLN A 101 -12.42 7.74 9.15
N SER A 102 -12.77 6.96 10.18
CA SER A 102 -13.15 7.52 11.48
C SER A 102 -12.00 8.26 12.15
N CYS A 103 -10.77 7.73 12.08
CA CYS A 103 -9.58 8.42 12.57
C CYS A 103 -9.30 9.70 11.79
N CYS A 104 -9.47 9.72 10.47
CA CYS A 104 -9.30 10.94 9.66
C CYS A 104 -10.27 12.05 10.09
N ILE A 105 -11.52 11.70 10.40
CA ILE A 105 -12.50 12.66 10.92
C ILE A 105 -12.04 13.21 12.28
N GLU A 106 -11.57 12.36 13.21
CA GLU A 106 -11.04 12.81 14.50
C GLU A 106 -9.81 13.73 14.36
N VAL A 107 -8.91 13.44 13.42
CA VAL A 107 -7.76 14.31 13.12
C VAL A 107 -8.25 15.70 12.69
N MET A 108 -9.29 15.76 11.86
CA MET A 108 -9.90 17.02 11.44
C MET A 108 -10.52 17.77 12.62
N GLU A 109 -11.22 17.07 13.52
CA GLU A 109 -11.78 17.66 14.74
C GLU A 109 -10.71 18.16 15.70
N ALA A 110 -9.58 17.46 15.77
CA ALA A 110 -8.42 17.80 16.59
C ALA A 110 -7.47 18.82 15.92
N ASN A 111 -7.87 19.46 14.82
CA ASN A 111 -7.06 20.41 14.04
C ASN A 111 -5.66 19.84 13.67
N GLY A 112 -5.59 18.58 13.24
CA GLY A 112 -4.34 17.89 12.89
C GLY A 112 -3.65 17.19 14.07
N GLY A 113 -4.17 17.33 15.29
CA GLY A 113 -3.65 16.64 16.47
C GLY A 113 -3.91 15.12 16.46
N ASN A 114 -3.11 14.39 17.25
CA ASN A 114 -3.21 12.92 17.38
C ASN A 114 -3.71 12.45 18.76
N LYS A 115 -4.14 13.38 19.62
CA LYS A 115 -4.60 13.10 20.99
C LYS A 115 -6.10 12.76 21.02
N TYR A 116 -6.55 11.90 20.13
CA TYR A 116 -7.91 11.38 20.09
C TYR A 116 -7.93 9.89 20.45
N LYS A 117 -9.07 9.39 20.89
CA LYS A 117 -9.29 7.95 21.05
C LYS A 117 -9.78 7.39 19.73
N ILE A 118 -9.36 6.18 19.38
CA ILE A 118 -9.84 5.51 18.17
C ILE A 118 -11.37 5.38 18.26
N PRO A 119 -12.14 5.90 17.28
CA PRO A 119 -13.59 5.81 17.32
C PRO A 119 -14.08 4.36 17.16
N HIS A 120 -15.04 3.97 17.99
CA HIS A 120 -15.65 2.65 17.94
C HIS A 120 -17.12 2.75 17.49
N MET A 121 -17.49 2.01 16.44
CA MET A 121 -18.86 2.02 15.89
C MET A 121 -19.51 0.63 15.76
N ASN A 122 -19.07 -0.33 16.58
CA ASN A 122 -19.63 -1.70 16.59
C ASN A 122 -19.65 -2.37 15.21
N LYS A 123 -18.52 -2.29 14.49
CA LYS A 123 -18.37 -2.76 13.09
C LYS A 123 -18.86 -4.18 12.87
N ALA A 124 -18.54 -5.11 13.80
CA ALA A 124 -18.99 -6.50 13.73
C ALA A 124 -20.52 -6.64 13.70
N ARG A 125 -21.23 -5.85 14.51
CA ARG A 125 -22.70 -5.85 14.54
C ARG A 125 -23.29 -5.27 13.26
N LEU A 126 -22.76 -4.14 12.77
CA LEU A 126 -23.24 -3.52 11.54
C LEU A 126 -23.02 -4.41 10.32
N GLU A 127 -21.90 -5.15 10.30
CA GLU A 127 -21.61 -6.09 9.23
C GLU A 127 -22.50 -7.34 9.29
N ALA A 128 -22.78 -7.88 10.48
CA ALA A 128 -23.74 -8.97 10.66
C ALA A 128 -25.15 -8.60 10.18
N LEU A 129 -25.50 -7.31 10.27
CA LEU A 129 -26.75 -6.76 9.74
C LEU A 129 -26.68 -6.37 8.26
N GLY A 130 -25.52 -6.48 7.61
CA GLY A 130 -25.34 -6.10 6.20
C GLY A 130 -25.37 -4.58 5.93
N ILE A 131 -25.24 -3.75 6.97
CA ILE A 131 -25.39 -2.29 6.91
C ILE A 131 -24.10 -1.53 7.29
N LEU A 132 -22.96 -2.22 7.41
CA LEU A 132 -21.68 -1.55 7.61
C LEU A 132 -21.37 -0.65 6.41
N PRO A 133 -21.25 0.68 6.57
CA PRO A 133 -20.95 1.57 5.46
C PRO A 133 -19.58 1.25 4.84
N LYS A 134 -19.43 1.52 3.55
CA LYS A 134 -18.12 1.50 2.86
C LYS A 134 -17.39 2.85 2.97
N ALA A 135 -18.16 3.91 3.17
CA ALA A 135 -17.65 5.27 3.34
C ALA A 135 -18.39 5.98 4.48
N LEU A 136 -17.64 6.64 5.36
CA LEU A 136 -18.18 7.52 6.38
C LEU A 136 -18.39 8.92 5.81
N ARG A 137 -19.41 9.62 6.32
CA ARG A 137 -19.65 11.01 5.96
C ARG A 137 -18.81 11.91 6.87
N CYS A 138 -18.06 12.82 6.26
CA CYS A 138 -17.46 13.95 6.96
C CYS A 138 -18.49 15.08 7.02
N ASP A 139 -18.62 15.73 8.18
CA ASP A 139 -19.48 16.89 8.31
C ASP A 139 -18.97 18.06 7.44
N ARG A 140 -19.88 18.71 6.73
CA ARG A 140 -19.52 19.78 5.79
C ARG A 140 -18.93 21.00 6.50
N GLN A 141 -19.46 21.36 7.67
CA GLN A 141 -18.96 22.49 8.44
C GLN A 141 -17.56 22.19 8.98
N LEU A 142 -17.31 20.95 9.42
CA LEU A 142 -15.98 20.50 9.81
C LEU A 142 -14.99 20.61 8.64
N TYR A 143 -15.36 20.12 7.46
CA TYR A 143 -14.53 20.22 6.26
C TYR A 143 -14.21 21.69 5.92
N GLU A 144 -15.22 22.55 5.85
CA GLU A 144 -15.05 23.98 5.54
C GLU A 144 -14.15 24.67 6.57
N LYS A 145 -14.30 24.36 7.86
CA LYS A 145 -13.42 24.85 8.93
C LYS A 145 -11.97 24.43 8.73
N VAL A 146 -11.71 23.16 8.42
CA VAL A 146 -10.35 22.65 8.20
C VAL A 146 -9.71 23.30 6.97
N ILE A 147 -10.46 23.45 5.87
CA ILE A 147 -9.97 24.13 4.67
C ILE A 147 -9.57 25.58 4.96
N GLN A 148 -10.36 26.30 5.77
CA GLN A 148 -10.01 27.66 6.19
C GLN A 148 -8.73 27.69 7.05
N LEU A 149 -8.53 26.73 7.94
CA LEU A 149 -7.33 26.63 8.77
C LEU A 149 -6.06 26.34 7.96
N LEU A 150 -6.17 25.55 6.89
CA LEU A 150 -5.05 25.19 6.01
C LEU A 150 -4.71 26.28 4.98
N GLY A 151 -5.62 27.23 4.74
CA GLY A 151 -5.44 28.34 3.81
C GLY A 151 -4.77 29.57 4.42
N ASN A 152 -4.46 29.55 5.72
CA ASN A 152 -3.71 30.58 6.46
C ASN A 152 -2.27 30.14 6.70
#